data_AF-A0A356JXW9-F1
#
_entry.id   AF-A0A356JXW9-F1
#
_cell.length_a   1.000
_cell.length_b   1.000
_cell.length_c   1.000
_cell.angle_alpha   90.00
_cell.angle_beta   90.00
_cell.angle_gamma   90.00
#
_symmetry.space_group_name_H-M   'P 1'
#
loop_
_entity.id
_entity.type
_entity.pdbx_description
1 polymer ?
#
loop_
_entity_poly.entity_id
_entity_poly.type
_entity_poly.pdbx_seq_one_letter_code
_entity_poly.pdbx_strand_id
1 'polypeptide(L)'
;MKPNKVKISFSIAAVCSAFIFLFAFRSIPVFRIWDSYKVVYADKSISEEKVLSCLENAGCQNIISLDRQQIPLVSDFTPVLPDSYNEYLTSRLGYFFDYSKSFLLYYIPNGSGQQIVKALENLSSETGLQAGIDGIQQYPFAVPVVCIIVFFTFLYLSKNKVPFFLSACFSLLLSFSKPFYPIAAAAVLYMLSCYLSQRIWGRKKAFSVLKKNPYFIVPLAVSFFISLLSGVQEGFLMILCGLSSCSSLFLLGTFESFMDSRNSFKVAKIFSAPQLPLMYPATAFHTLLCLAPLLVLLFCFIFASNFSFASGKNVSLPVPVETSSESSIPSLKDFYCWAWNVESFPYKNLNKNSGFEKV
;
A
#
# COMPACT_ATOMS: atom_id res chain seq x y z
N MET A 1 26.61 -8.95 -37.15
CA MET A 1 26.64 -7.55 -36.69
C MET A 1 27.32 -7.51 -35.33
N LYS A 2 28.42 -6.78 -35.16
CA LYS A 2 28.99 -6.55 -33.83
C LYS A 2 27.97 -5.72 -33.02
N PRO A 3 27.47 -6.19 -31.87
CA PRO A 3 26.55 -5.41 -31.07
C PRO A 3 27.24 -4.12 -30.61
N ASN A 4 26.57 -2.99 -30.80
CA ASN A 4 27.13 -1.68 -30.51
C ASN A 4 27.33 -1.56 -28.98
N LYS A 5 28.56 -1.33 -28.51
CA LYS A 5 28.90 -1.34 -27.07
C LYS A 5 27.99 -0.42 -26.24
N VAL A 6 27.57 0.69 -26.83
CA VAL A 6 26.61 1.65 -26.24
C VAL A 6 25.26 1.00 -25.92
N LYS A 7 24.73 0.15 -26.80
CA LYS A 7 23.43 -0.52 -26.60
C LYS A 7 23.49 -1.55 -25.47
N ILE A 8 24.63 -2.24 -25.33
CA ILE A 8 24.88 -3.18 -24.23
C ILE A 8 24.93 -2.41 -22.91
N SER A 9 25.72 -1.34 -22.84
CA SER A 9 25.84 -0.51 -21.64
C SER A 9 24.49 0.07 -21.20
N PHE A 10 23.70 0.58 -22.15
CA PHE A 10 22.36 1.10 -21.86
C PHE A 10 21.41 0.01 -21.35
N SER A 11 21.48 -1.20 -21.92
CA SER A 11 20.64 -2.32 -21.49
C SER A 11 20.99 -2.80 -20.08
N ILE A 12 22.27 -2.82 -19.72
CA ILE A 12 22.72 -3.11 -18.36
C ILE A 12 22.23 -2.02 -17.41
N ALA A 13 22.40 -0.74 -17.76
CA ALA A 13 21.95 0.37 -16.94
C ALA A 13 20.43 0.34 -16.68
N ALA A 14 19.62 -0.01 -17.69
CA ALA A 14 18.17 -0.15 -17.56
C ALA A 14 17.78 -1.28 -16.59
N VAL A 15 18.45 -2.44 -16.68
CA VAL A 15 18.21 -3.55 -15.75
C VAL A 15 18.60 -3.16 -14.32
N CYS A 16 19.78 -2.54 -14.13
CA CYS A 16 20.23 -2.09 -12.83
C CYS A 16 19.31 -1.01 -12.24
N SER A 17 18.83 -0.07 -13.05
CA SER A 17 17.91 0.97 -12.58
C SER A 17 16.58 0.36 -12.15
N ALA A 18 16.01 -0.61 -12.87
CA ALA A 18 14.81 -1.30 -12.38
C ALA A 18 15.01 -1.93 -11.00
N PHE A 19 16.12 -2.63 -10.77
CA PHE A 19 16.39 -3.18 -9.43
C PHE A 19 16.46 -2.06 -8.38
N ILE A 20 17.24 -1.01 -8.61
CA ILE A 20 17.40 0.09 -7.65
C ILE A 20 16.05 0.76 -7.34
N PHE A 21 15.28 1.11 -8.37
CA PHE A 21 14.01 1.81 -8.20
C PHE A 21 12.93 0.92 -7.56
N LEU A 22 12.86 -0.37 -7.89
CA LEU A 22 11.92 -1.29 -7.27
C LEU A 22 12.21 -1.51 -5.78
N PHE A 23 13.49 -1.50 -5.37
CA PHE A 23 13.84 -1.56 -3.95
C PHE A 23 13.67 -0.22 -3.23
N ALA A 24 14.03 0.90 -3.87
CA ALA A 24 13.94 2.23 -3.27
C ALA A 24 12.50 2.71 -3.09
N PHE A 25 11.61 2.42 -4.03
CA PHE A 25 10.21 2.84 -3.99
C PHE A 25 9.27 1.79 -3.39
N ARG A 26 9.80 0.92 -2.52
CA ARG A 26 8.98 -0.09 -1.84
C ARG A 26 7.95 0.60 -0.93
N SER A 27 6.68 0.31 -1.17
CA SER A 27 5.60 0.75 -0.29
C SER A 27 5.40 -0.27 0.82
N ILE A 28 5.64 0.16 2.06
CA ILE A 28 5.17 -0.54 3.25
C ILE A 28 3.84 0.15 3.61
N PRO A 29 2.69 -0.55 3.54
CA PRO A 29 1.44 0.05 3.97
C PRO A 29 1.53 0.33 5.48
N VAL A 30 1.74 1.59 5.84
CA VAL A 30 1.66 2.06 7.22
C VAL A 30 0.32 2.76 7.35
N PHE A 31 -0.71 2.01 7.75
CA PHE A 31 -2.01 2.57 8.09
C PHE A 31 -2.03 3.03 9.56
N ARG A 32 -1.04 3.82 9.97
CA ARG A 32 -1.04 4.47 11.30
C ARG A 32 -1.32 5.94 11.10
N ILE A 33 -2.24 6.47 11.89
CA ILE A 33 -2.62 7.88 11.82
C ILE A 33 -1.62 8.70 12.63
N TRP A 34 -1.08 8.12 13.70
CA TRP A 34 -0.13 8.74 14.61
C TRP A 34 1.16 7.93 14.65
N ASP A 35 2.30 8.59 14.46
CA ASP A 35 3.60 7.90 14.41
C ASP A 35 3.98 7.28 15.75
N SER A 36 3.66 7.93 16.88
CA SER A 36 4.06 7.53 18.23
C SER A 36 3.01 6.75 19.01
N TYR A 37 1.77 6.72 18.52
CA TYR A 37 0.64 6.13 19.21
C TYR A 37 -0.14 5.19 18.30
N LYS A 38 -0.72 4.16 18.89
CA LYS A 38 -1.79 3.38 18.29
C LYS A 38 -3.12 3.82 18.88
N VAL A 39 -4.10 4.01 18.02
CA VAL A 39 -5.45 4.40 18.38
C VAL A 39 -6.31 3.15 18.49
N VAL A 40 -6.74 2.85 19.70
CA VAL A 40 -7.77 1.86 19.98
C VAL A 40 -9.12 2.56 20.00
N TYR A 41 -10.11 2.01 19.31
CA TYR A 41 -11.48 2.49 19.35
C TYR A 41 -12.38 1.44 19.98
N ALA A 42 -13.30 1.87 20.84
CA ALA A 42 -14.31 1.02 21.46
C ALA A 42 -15.69 1.69 21.35
N ASP A 43 -16.75 0.90 21.22
CA ASP A 43 -18.12 1.41 21.21
C ASP A 43 -18.40 2.23 22.48
N LYS A 44 -18.99 3.41 22.34
CA LYS A 44 -19.31 4.32 23.44
C LYS A 44 -20.21 3.69 24.51
N SER A 45 -20.98 2.66 24.17
CA SER A 45 -21.80 1.91 25.11
C SER A 45 -20.99 1.13 26.17
N ILE A 46 -19.71 0.86 25.91
CA ILE A 46 -18.80 0.21 26.86
C ILE A 46 -18.27 1.28 27.83
N SER A 47 -18.30 0.99 29.13
CA SER A 47 -17.73 1.91 30.13
C SER A 47 -16.21 2.05 29.94
N GLU A 48 -15.73 3.28 30.01
CA GLU A 48 -14.30 3.60 29.85
C GLU A 48 -13.43 2.83 30.86
N GLU A 49 -13.88 2.70 32.11
CA GLU A 49 -13.22 1.90 33.16
C GLU A 49 -13.02 0.43 32.75
N LYS A 50 -14.01 -0.16 32.04
CA LYS A 50 -13.90 -1.54 31.57
C LYS A 50 -12.89 -1.67 30.43
N VAL A 51 -12.87 -0.72 29.50
CA VAL A 51 -11.87 -0.71 28.41
C VAL A 51 -10.46 -0.55 28.97
N LEU A 52 -10.28 0.40 29.90
CA LEU A 52 -9.00 0.68 30.53
C LEU A 52 -8.48 -0.52 31.34
N SER A 53 -9.32 -1.14 32.17
CA SER A 53 -8.92 -2.33 32.93
C SER A 53 -8.53 -3.50 32.02
N CYS A 54 -9.22 -3.71 30.90
CA CYS A 54 -8.82 -4.73 29.91
C CYS A 54 -7.46 -4.44 29.29
N LEU A 55 -7.20 -3.18 28.91
CA LEU A 55 -5.93 -2.76 28.33
C LEU A 55 -4.77 -2.88 29.33
N GLU A 56 -4.99 -2.49 30.58
CA GLU A 56 -4.01 -2.56 31.65
C GLU A 56 -3.69 -3.99 32.07
N ASN A 57 -4.72 -4.84 32.19
CA ASN A 57 -4.56 -6.27 32.46
C ASN A 57 -3.74 -6.98 31.37
N ALA A 58 -3.83 -6.50 30.12
CA ALA A 58 -3.00 -7.00 29.02
C ALA A 58 -1.56 -6.47 29.04
N GLY A 59 -1.24 -5.53 29.95
CA GLY A 59 0.09 -4.94 30.11
C GLY A 59 0.30 -3.64 29.31
N CYS A 60 -0.76 -2.97 28.85
CA CYS A 60 -0.64 -1.65 28.24
C CYS A 60 -0.43 -0.59 29.32
N GLN A 61 0.56 0.29 29.14
CA GLN A 61 0.91 1.38 30.05
C GLN A 61 0.74 2.73 29.37
N ASN A 62 0.62 3.80 30.16
CA ASN A 62 0.54 5.20 29.68
C ASN A 62 -0.57 5.43 28.64
N ILE A 63 -1.73 4.82 28.86
CA ILE A 63 -2.90 4.97 28.00
C ILE A 63 -3.45 6.39 28.18
N ILE A 64 -3.57 7.14 27.09
CA ILE A 64 -4.25 8.42 27.07
C ILE A 64 -5.73 8.17 26.76
N SER A 65 -6.59 8.58 27.68
CA SER A 65 -8.04 8.45 27.59
C SER A 65 -8.71 9.74 28.07
N LEU A 66 -10.01 9.87 27.87
CA LEU A 66 -10.75 11.08 28.25
C LEU A 66 -10.77 11.25 29.77
N ASP A 67 -11.05 10.19 30.53
CA ASP A 67 -11.20 10.25 31.99
C ASP A 67 -9.86 10.43 32.74
N ARG A 68 -8.74 10.01 32.14
CA ARG A 68 -7.40 10.15 32.74
C ARG A 68 -6.82 11.55 32.60
N GLN A 69 -7.48 12.41 31.84
CA GLN A 69 -7.00 13.75 31.61
C GLN A 69 -7.40 14.69 32.73
N GLN A 70 -6.44 14.99 33.58
CA GLN A 70 -6.57 16.05 34.58
C GLN A 70 -6.28 17.38 33.90
N ILE A 71 -7.31 18.24 33.85
CA ILE A 71 -7.19 19.60 33.36
C ILE A 71 -7.47 20.51 34.55
N PRO A 72 -6.62 21.50 34.86
CA PRO A 72 -6.96 22.50 35.86
C PRO A 72 -8.21 23.25 35.39
N LEU A 73 -9.33 23.00 36.06
CA LEU A 73 -10.63 23.61 35.69
C LEU A 73 -10.72 25.05 36.21
N VAL A 74 -9.90 25.41 37.21
CA VAL A 74 -9.99 26.68 37.94
C VAL A 74 -8.58 27.21 38.15
N SER A 75 -8.43 28.54 38.10
CA SER A 75 -7.18 29.22 38.43
C SER A 75 -6.89 29.12 39.93
N ASP A 76 -5.62 29.02 40.30
CA ASP A 76 -5.18 29.13 41.70
C ASP A 76 -5.53 30.50 42.31
N PHE A 77 -5.80 31.52 41.48
CA PHE A 77 -6.09 32.88 41.93
C PHE A 77 -7.56 33.14 42.27
N THR A 78 -8.51 32.48 41.58
CA THR A 78 -9.95 32.72 41.80
C THR A 78 -10.79 31.49 41.55
N PRO A 79 -11.86 31.25 42.35
CA PRO A 79 -12.76 30.11 42.17
C PRO A 79 -13.76 30.28 41.02
N VAL A 80 -13.59 31.32 40.19
CA VAL A 80 -14.55 31.70 39.13
C VAL A 80 -14.01 31.25 37.77
N LEU A 81 -14.89 30.67 36.96
CA LEU A 81 -14.56 30.18 35.62
C LEU A 81 -14.59 31.33 34.60
N PRO A 82 -13.64 31.41 33.66
CA PRO A 82 -13.68 32.40 32.58
C PRO A 82 -14.81 32.09 31.58
N ASP A 83 -15.44 33.10 30.98
CA ASP A 83 -16.55 32.91 30.04
C ASP A 83 -16.17 32.09 28.78
N SER A 84 -14.90 32.18 28.35
CA SER A 84 -14.35 31.44 27.21
C SER A 84 -13.87 30.01 27.56
N TYR A 85 -14.18 29.53 28.76
CA TYR A 85 -13.71 28.24 29.28
C TYR A 85 -14.16 27.04 28.45
N ASN A 86 -15.39 27.07 27.92
CA ASN A 86 -16.03 25.91 27.29
C ASN A 86 -15.58 25.65 25.85
N GLU A 87 -15.04 26.63 25.14
CA GLU A 87 -14.81 26.53 23.70
C GLU A 87 -13.69 25.53 23.35
N TYR A 88 -12.55 25.63 24.03
CA TYR A 88 -11.45 24.68 23.85
C TYR A 88 -11.82 23.29 24.39
N LEU A 89 -12.46 23.22 25.56
CA LEU A 89 -12.82 21.95 26.20
C LEU A 89 -13.81 21.14 25.38
N THR A 90 -14.80 21.79 24.76
CA THR A 90 -15.74 21.11 23.85
C THR A 90 -15.07 20.66 22.57
N SER A 91 -14.19 21.50 22.00
CA SER A 91 -13.46 21.19 20.76
C SER A 91 -12.47 20.02 20.95
N ARG A 92 -11.83 19.93 22.12
CA ARG A 92 -10.87 18.87 22.47
C ARG A 92 -11.49 17.48 22.48
N LEU A 93 -12.79 17.37 22.74
CA LEU A 93 -13.48 16.08 22.67
C LEU A 93 -13.34 15.42 21.29
N GLY A 94 -13.09 16.20 20.22
CA GLY A 94 -12.81 15.67 18.89
C GLY A 94 -11.58 14.75 18.80
N TYR A 95 -10.66 14.78 19.78
CA TYR A 95 -9.57 13.80 19.88
C TYR A 95 -10.03 12.46 20.45
N PHE A 96 -11.10 12.41 21.25
CA PHE A 96 -11.51 11.20 21.98
C PHE A 96 -12.73 10.52 21.39
N PHE A 97 -13.30 11.07 20.31
CA PHE A 97 -14.45 10.51 19.62
C PHE A 97 -14.19 10.40 18.13
N ASP A 98 -14.81 9.41 17.50
CA ASP A 98 -14.91 9.37 16.04
C ASP A 98 -15.86 10.48 15.53
N TYR A 99 -15.83 10.77 14.21
CA TYR A 99 -16.71 11.78 13.61
C TYR A 99 -18.20 11.49 13.89
N SER A 100 -18.60 10.21 13.96
CA SER A 100 -19.98 9.81 14.24
C SER A 100 -20.35 9.83 15.73
N LYS A 101 -19.39 10.08 16.64
CA LYS A 101 -19.50 10.00 18.11
C LYS A 101 -20.02 8.64 18.62
N SER A 102 -19.92 7.60 17.80
CA SER A 102 -20.29 6.22 18.17
C SER A 102 -19.16 5.49 18.88
N PHE A 103 -17.92 5.92 18.70
CA PHE A 103 -16.74 5.28 19.28
C PHE A 103 -15.94 6.26 20.13
N LEU A 104 -15.43 5.74 21.26
CA LEU A 104 -14.41 6.37 22.10
C LEU A 104 -13.03 5.93 21.64
N LEU A 105 -12.08 6.87 21.64
CA LEU A 105 -10.72 6.68 21.16
C LEU A 105 -9.73 6.71 22.33
N TYR A 106 -8.80 5.77 22.32
CA TYR A 106 -7.75 5.58 23.32
C TYR A 106 -6.40 5.56 22.62
N TYR A 107 -5.44 6.34 23.11
CA TYR A 107 -4.11 6.41 22.51
C TYR A 107 -3.11 5.66 23.37
N ILE A 108 -2.44 4.67 22.78
CA ILE A 108 -1.49 3.80 23.46
C ILE A 108 -0.11 3.98 22.82
N PRO A 109 0.95 4.27 23.60
CA PRO A 109 2.29 4.41 23.06
C PRO A 109 2.76 3.17 22.29
N ASN A 110 3.62 3.39 21.30
CA ASN A 110 4.26 2.30 20.57
C ASN A 110 5.08 1.39 21.49
N GLY A 111 4.86 0.08 21.38
CA GLY A 111 5.55 -0.94 22.18
C GLY A 111 4.63 -2.09 22.58
N SER A 112 3.34 -1.81 22.71
CA SER A 112 2.34 -2.75 23.27
C SER A 112 1.51 -3.48 22.21
N GLY A 113 2.06 -3.73 21.01
CA GLY A 113 1.27 -4.18 19.87
C GLY A 113 0.55 -5.51 20.06
N GLN A 114 1.22 -6.52 20.64
CA GLN A 114 0.62 -7.83 20.89
C GLN A 114 -0.32 -7.80 22.11
N GLN A 115 -0.01 -6.96 23.11
CA GLN A 115 -0.84 -6.74 24.29
C GLN A 115 -2.21 -6.17 23.90
N ILE A 116 -2.24 -5.18 22.99
CA ILE A 116 -3.49 -4.55 22.55
C ILE A 116 -4.39 -5.57 21.83
N VAL A 117 -3.84 -6.43 20.97
CA VAL A 117 -4.63 -7.45 20.28
C VAL A 117 -5.27 -8.42 21.28
N LYS A 118 -4.51 -8.88 22.27
CA LYS A 118 -5.04 -9.74 23.35
C LYS A 118 -6.13 -9.04 24.17
N ALA A 119 -5.95 -7.75 24.47
CA ALA A 119 -6.95 -6.96 25.18
C ALA A 119 -8.25 -6.84 24.38
N LEU A 120 -8.16 -6.63 23.07
CA LEU A 120 -9.31 -6.53 22.18
C LEU A 120 -10.04 -7.87 21.99
N GLU A 121 -9.31 -8.98 21.91
CA GLU A 121 -9.88 -10.33 21.89
C GLU A 121 -10.68 -10.59 23.18
N ASN A 122 -10.11 -10.28 24.34
CA ASN A 122 -10.80 -10.44 25.62
C ASN A 122 -12.03 -9.53 25.70
N LEU A 123 -11.89 -8.25 25.36
CA LEU A 123 -12.96 -7.27 25.42
C LEU A 123 -14.12 -7.61 24.47
N SER A 124 -13.82 -8.04 23.24
CA SER A 124 -14.84 -8.51 22.29
C SER A 124 -15.54 -9.78 22.77
N SER A 125 -14.82 -10.72 23.38
CA SER A 125 -15.40 -11.95 23.94
C SER A 125 -16.33 -11.69 25.13
N GLU A 126 -16.03 -10.69 25.97
CA GLU A 126 -16.79 -10.38 27.17
C GLU A 126 -17.98 -9.46 26.93
N THR A 127 -17.89 -8.55 25.96
CA THR A 127 -18.93 -7.52 25.74
C THR A 127 -19.78 -7.80 24.51
N GLY A 128 -19.29 -8.61 23.55
CA GLY A 128 -19.94 -8.78 22.24
C GLY A 128 -20.01 -7.48 21.42
N LEU A 129 -19.42 -6.39 21.91
CA LEU A 129 -19.47 -5.06 21.32
C LEU A 129 -18.17 -4.77 20.55
N GLN A 130 -18.26 -3.82 19.62
CA GLN A 130 -17.20 -3.56 18.64
C GLN A 130 -16.05 -2.77 19.25
N ALA A 131 -14.84 -3.32 19.15
CA ALA A 131 -13.60 -2.61 19.45
C ALA A 131 -12.52 -3.01 18.43
N GLY A 132 -11.61 -2.09 18.12
CA GLY A 132 -10.53 -2.32 17.17
C GLY A 132 -9.36 -1.38 17.38
N ILE A 133 -8.32 -1.55 16.57
CA ILE A 133 -7.11 -0.73 16.59
C ILE A 133 -6.82 -0.20 15.19
N ASP A 134 -6.21 0.99 15.11
CA ASP A 134 -5.66 1.49 13.88
C ASP A 134 -4.50 0.61 13.38
N GLY A 135 -4.39 0.47 12.06
CA GLY A 135 -3.26 -0.23 11.44
C GLY A 135 -3.22 -1.75 11.62
N ILE A 136 -4.35 -2.44 11.85
CA ILE A 136 -4.41 -3.93 11.83
C ILE A 136 -4.00 -4.51 10.47
N GLN A 137 -4.03 -3.73 9.39
CA GLN A 137 -3.68 -4.21 8.06
C GLN A 137 -2.18 -4.48 7.95
N GLN A 138 -1.83 -5.75 8.15
CA GLN A 138 -0.52 -6.30 7.85
C GLN A 138 -0.24 -6.18 6.35
N TYR A 139 1.03 -6.12 5.98
CA TYR A 139 1.49 -6.21 4.59
C TYR A 139 0.72 -7.35 3.89
N PRO A 140 -0.02 -7.10 2.79
CA PRO A 140 -0.92 -8.10 2.23
C PRO A 140 -0.12 -9.19 1.51
N PHE A 141 0.44 -10.13 2.29
CA PHE A 141 1.30 -11.21 1.80
C PHE A 141 0.61 -12.10 0.76
N ALA A 142 -0.72 -12.12 0.74
CA ALA A 142 -1.49 -12.78 -0.31
C ALA A 142 -1.11 -12.28 -1.72
N VAL A 143 -0.81 -10.99 -1.88
CA VAL A 143 -0.46 -10.38 -3.17
C VAL A 143 0.80 -11.00 -3.78
N PRO A 144 1.99 -10.91 -3.16
CA PRO A 144 3.20 -11.51 -3.73
C PRO A 144 3.08 -13.04 -3.81
N VAL A 145 2.42 -13.71 -2.87
CA VAL A 145 2.25 -15.17 -2.91
C VAL A 145 1.49 -15.60 -4.17
N VAL A 146 0.37 -14.95 -4.49
CA VAL A 146 -0.38 -15.24 -5.73
C VAL A 146 0.49 -14.98 -6.96
N CYS A 147 1.21 -13.85 -7.02
CA CYS A 147 2.10 -13.54 -8.14
C CYS A 147 3.24 -14.56 -8.31
N ILE A 148 3.82 -15.07 -7.21
CA ILE A 148 4.84 -16.14 -7.22
C ILE A 148 4.26 -17.43 -7.82
N ILE A 149 3.08 -17.85 -7.37
CA ILE A 149 2.42 -19.07 -7.86
C ILE A 149 2.15 -18.95 -9.37
N VAL A 150 1.64 -17.80 -9.82
CA VAL A 150 1.40 -17.53 -11.24
C VAL A 150 2.71 -17.54 -12.04
N PHE A 151 3.76 -16.91 -11.53
CA PHE A 151 5.07 -16.87 -12.17
C PHE A 151 5.64 -18.28 -12.38
N PHE A 152 5.64 -19.11 -11.34
CA PHE A 152 6.13 -20.49 -11.45
C PHE A 152 5.25 -21.37 -12.33
N THR A 153 3.93 -21.16 -12.31
CA THR A 153 3.00 -21.86 -13.20
C THR A 153 3.30 -21.54 -14.66
N PHE A 154 3.44 -20.26 -15.02
CA PHE A 154 3.81 -19.86 -16.38
C PHE A 154 5.24 -20.27 -16.75
N LEU A 155 6.20 -20.25 -15.82
CA LEU A 155 7.55 -20.74 -16.04
C LEU A 155 7.54 -22.24 -16.38
N TYR A 156 6.79 -23.05 -15.63
CA TYR A 156 6.65 -24.48 -15.87
C TYR A 156 5.99 -24.77 -17.22
N LEU A 157 4.92 -24.04 -17.56
CA LEU A 157 4.19 -24.18 -18.83
C LEU A 157 4.92 -23.56 -20.04
N SER A 158 6.01 -22.83 -19.83
CA SER A 158 6.75 -22.16 -20.89
C SER A 158 7.61 -23.14 -21.68
N LYS A 159 7.62 -22.99 -23.01
CA LYS A 159 8.51 -23.80 -23.87
C LYS A 159 9.95 -23.30 -23.75
N ASN A 160 10.15 -21.99 -23.82
CA ASN A 160 11.43 -21.34 -23.60
C ASN A 160 11.43 -20.70 -22.21
N LYS A 161 12.03 -21.38 -21.23
CA LYS A 161 12.07 -20.95 -19.83
C LYS A 161 12.89 -19.69 -19.60
N VAL A 162 14.07 -19.59 -20.24
CA VAL A 162 15.01 -18.48 -20.03
C VAL A 162 14.45 -17.13 -20.49
N PRO A 163 13.90 -16.99 -21.72
CA PRO A 163 13.31 -15.73 -22.16
C PRO A 163 12.12 -15.31 -21.29
N PHE A 164 11.27 -16.27 -20.90
CA PHE A 164 10.14 -15.98 -20.00
C PHE A 164 10.62 -15.48 -18.64
N PHE A 165 11.58 -16.17 -18.01
CA PHE A 165 12.12 -15.78 -16.71
C PHE A 165 12.70 -14.36 -16.74
N LEU A 166 13.55 -14.06 -17.73
CA LEU A 166 14.21 -12.75 -17.83
C LEU A 166 13.27 -11.58 -18.17
N SER A 167 12.13 -11.84 -18.81
CA SER A 167 11.12 -10.81 -19.07
C SER A 167 10.12 -10.67 -17.92
N ALA A 168 9.73 -11.76 -17.27
CA ALA A 168 8.68 -11.73 -16.24
C ALA A 168 9.21 -11.38 -14.84
N CYS A 169 10.52 -11.54 -14.56
CA CYS A 169 11.08 -11.35 -13.21
C CYS A 169 10.88 -9.92 -12.67
N PHE A 170 10.97 -8.89 -13.51
CA PHE A 170 10.78 -7.51 -13.09
C PHE A 170 9.34 -7.23 -12.64
N SER A 171 8.37 -7.82 -13.34
CA SER A 171 6.96 -7.70 -12.98
C SER A 171 6.63 -8.45 -11.69
N LEU A 172 7.30 -9.57 -11.44
CA LEU A 172 7.23 -10.24 -10.14
C LEU A 172 7.79 -9.35 -9.03
N LEU A 173 8.97 -8.76 -9.22
CA LEU A 173 9.58 -7.83 -8.26
C LEU A 173 8.71 -6.60 -7.99
N LEU A 174 7.97 -6.11 -8.99
CA LEU A 174 6.99 -5.03 -8.81
C LEU A 174 5.92 -5.39 -7.78
N SER A 175 5.43 -6.65 -7.75
CA SER A 175 4.46 -7.10 -6.75
C SER A 175 5.01 -7.14 -5.32
N PHE A 176 6.33 -7.30 -5.16
CA PHE A 176 7.01 -7.22 -3.86
C PHE A 176 7.32 -5.77 -3.45
N SER A 177 7.55 -4.89 -4.43
CA SER A 177 7.78 -3.47 -4.17
C SER A 177 6.48 -2.77 -3.78
N LYS A 178 5.39 -3.07 -4.50
CA LYS A 178 4.09 -2.44 -4.36
C LYS A 178 3.01 -3.51 -4.18
N PRO A 179 2.73 -3.97 -2.94
CA PRO A 179 1.82 -5.07 -2.66
C PRO A 179 0.34 -4.65 -2.72
N PHE A 180 -0.08 -3.94 -3.77
CA PHE A 180 -1.46 -3.52 -3.95
C PHE A 180 -2.19 -4.49 -4.88
N TYR A 181 -3.43 -4.86 -4.57
CA TYR A 181 -4.23 -5.78 -5.39
C TYR A 181 -4.35 -5.36 -6.86
N PRO A 182 -4.55 -4.07 -7.22
CA PRO A 182 -4.57 -3.64 -8.61
C PRO A 182 -3.23 -3.85 -9.33
N ILE A 183 -2.11 -3.60 -8.66
CA ILE A 183 -0.77 -3.79 -9.21
C ILE A 183 -0.45 -5.27 -9.38
N ALA A 184 -0.93 -6.11 -8.47
CA ALA A 184 -0.85 -7.57 -8.60
C ALA A 184 -1.57 -8.05 -9.88
N ALA A 185 -2.78 -7.54 -10.13
CA ALA A 185 -3.53 -7.84 -11.35
C ALA A 185 -2.79 -7.36 -12.60
N ALA A 186 -2.24 -6.14 -12.58
CA ALA A 186 -1.40 -5.62 -13.66
C ALA A 186 -0.17 -6.51 -13.90
N ALA A 187 0.52 -6.94 -12.85
CA ALA A 187 1.68 -7.82 -12.94
C ALA A 187 1.31 -9.18 -13.55
N VAL A 188 0.18 -9.77 -13.16
CA VAL A 188 -0.32 -11.03 -13.74
C VAL A 188 -0.60 -10.90 -15.24
N LEU A 189 -1.27 -9.83 -15.68
CA LEU A 189 -1.53 -9.56 -17.09
C LEU A 189 -0.25 -9.30 -17.90
N TYR A 190 0.74 -8.64 -17.29
CA TYR A 190 2.04 -8.44 -17.90
C TYR A 190 2.81 -9.76 -18.05
N MET A 191 2.81 -10.61 -17.02
CA MET A 191 3.40 -11.96 -17.06
C MET A 191 2.73 -12.83 -18.13
N LEU A 192 1.41 -12.71 -18.32
CA LEU A 192 0.69 -13.40 -19.41
C LEU A 192 1.20 -12.95 -20.79
N SER A 193 1.42 -11.66 -20.98
CA SER A 193 1.97 -11.11 -22.24
C SER A 193 3.37 -11.67 -22.51
N CYS A 194 4.22 -11.77 -21.48
CA CYS A 194 5.54 -12.41 -21.55
C CYS A 194 5.44 -13.91 -21.88
N TYR A 195 4.48 -14.62 -21.29
CA TYR A 195 4.23 -16.04 -21.54
C TYR A 195 3.81 -16.32 -22.98
N LEU A 196 3.03 -15.45 -23.60
CA LEU A 196 2.62 -15.58 -25.00
C LEU A 196 3.78 -15.26 -25.95
N SER A 197 4.64 -14.28 -25.61
CA SER A 197 5.73 -13.84 -26.47
C SER A 197 6.94 -14.80 -26.51
N GLN A 198 7.23 -15.52 -25.41
CA GLN A 198 8.43 -16.39 -25.32
C GLN A 198 8.51 -17.45 -26.42
N ARG A 199 7.37 -17.93 -26.95
CA ARG A 199 7.38 -18.96 -27.99
C ARG A 199 7.99 -18.48 -29.30
N ILE A 200 7.93 -17.17 -29.56
CA ILE A 200 8.40 -16.54 -30.82
C ILE A 200 9.86 -16.09 -30.70
N TRP A 201 10.45 -16.21 -29.50
CA TRP A 201 11.84 -15.84 -29.24
C TRP A 201 12.80 -16.37 -30.30
N GLY A 202 13.71 -15.52 -30.78
CA GLY A 202 14.74 -15.90 -31.78
C GLY A 202 14.24 -16.23 -33.19
N ARG A 203 12.95 -16.02 -33.51
CA ARG A 203 12.42 -16.22 -34.87
C ARG A 203 12.46 -14.97 -35.73
N LYS A 204 12.64 -15.15 -37.05
CA LYS A 204 12.55 -14.06 -38.03
C LYS A 204 11.16 -13.40 -37.98
N LYS A 205 11.14 -12.07 -38.04
CA LYS A 205 9.93 -11.21 -37.99
C LYS A 205 9.10 -11.28 -36.69
N ALA A 206 9.69 -11.74 -35.57
CA ALA A 206 9.00 -11.84 -34.27
C ALA A 206 8.31 -10.53 -33.84
N PHE A 207 9.03 -9.41 -33.87
CA PHE A 207 8.49 -8.09 -33.47
C PHE A 207 7.30 -7.64 -34.33
N SER A 208 7.34 -7.92 -35.63
CA SER A 208 6.25 -7.58 -36.56
C SER A 208 4.96 -8.33 -36.24
N VAL A 209 5.08 -9.59 -35.79
CA VAL A 209 3.94 -10.40 -35.35
C VAL A 209 3.41 -9.91 -34.01
N LEU A 210 4.28 -9.65 -33.03
CA LEU A 210 3.88 -9.17 -31.71
C LEU A 210 3.14 -7.83 -31.76
N LYS A 211 3.62 -6.87 -32.56
CA LYS A 211 2.98 -5.54 -32.72
C LYS A 211 1.58 -5.60 -33.34
N LYS A 212 1.25 -6.67 -34.08
CA LYS A 212 -0.07 -6.83 -34.73
C LYS A 212 -1.01 -7.75 -33.97
N ASN A 213 -0.51 -8.51 -33.00
CA ASN A 213 -1.31 -9.55 -32.36
C ASN A 213 -2.08 -9.01 -31.14
N PRO A 214 -3.44 -9.02 -31.16
CA PRO A 214 -4.23 -8.47 -30.07
C PRO A 214 -4.05 -9.23 -28.75
N TYR A 215 -3.78 -10.54 -28.78
CA TYR A 215 -3.61 -11.35 -27.56
C TYR A 215 -2.35 -10.98 -26.76
N PHE A 216 -1.37 -10.37 -27.40
CA PHE A 216 -0.20 -9.80 -26.73
C PHE A 216 -0.43 -8.35 -26.31
N ILE A 217 -1.04 -7.55 -27.19
CA ILE A 217 -1.20 -6.10 -26.98
C ILE A 217 -2.21 -5.80 -25.89
N VAL A 218 -3.34 -6.51 -25.85
CA VAL A 218 -4.43 -6.21 -24.91
C VAL A 218 -3.99 -6.41 -23.46
N PRO A 219 -3.44 -7.56 -23.03
CA PRO A 219 -3.04 -7.73 -21.63
C PRO A 219 -1.90 -6.77 -21.24
N LEU A 220 -0.99 -6.46 -22.18
CA LEU A 220 0.08 -5.48 -21.95
C LEU A 220 -0.47 -4.06 -21.77
N ALA A 221 -1.37 -3.61 -22.63
CA ALA A 221 -1.98 -2.28 -22.54
C ALA A 221 -2.85 -2.15 -21.27
N VAL A 222 -3.64 -3.17 -20.94
CA VAL A 222 -4.47 -3.19 -19.74
C VAL A 222 -3.60 -3.19 -18.48
N SER A 223 -2.50 -3.94 -18.45
CA SER A 223 -1.57 -3.89 -17.31
C SER A 223 -1.02 -2.50 -17.06
N PHE A 224 -0.64 -1.77 -18.11
CA PHE A 224 -0.16 -0.40 -17.99
C PHE A 224 -1.26 0.55 -17.52
N PHE A 225 -2.47 0.42 -18.06
CA PHE A 225 -3.61 1.25 -17.69
C PHE A 225 -4.00 1.06 -16.22
N ILE A 226 -4.05 -0.18 -15.73
CA ILE A 226 -4.34 -0.47 -14.31
C ILE A 226 -3.27 0.13 -13.40
N SER A 227 -1.99 0.00 -13.74
CA SER A 227 -0.91 0.61 -12.96
C SER A 227 -1.01 2.13 -12.93
N LEU A 228 -1.34 2.77 -14.05
CA LEU A 228 -1.50 4.22 -14.13
C LEU A 228 -2.72 4.73 -13.34
N LEU A 229 -3.83 3.98 -13.34
CA LEU A 229 -4.99 4.28 -12.51
C LEU A 229 -4.72 4.12 -11.01
N SER A 230 -3.81 3.21 -10.64
CA SER A 230 -3.38 3.01 -9.25
C SER A 230 -2.50 4.17 -8.76
N GLY A 231 -1.78 4.82 -9.67
CA GLY A 231 -1.03 6.04 -9.42
C GLY A 231 0.03 6.29 -10.49
N VAL A 232 0.48 7.55 -10.59
CA VAL A 232 1.49 7.96 -11.59
C VAL A 232 2.83 7.28 -11.33
N GLN A 233 3.20 7.10 -10.06
CA GLN A 233 4.43 6.44 -9.66
C GLN A 233 4.44 4.96 -10.07
N GLU A 234 3.32 4.28 -9.89
CA GLU A 234 3.07 2.88 -10.24
C GLU A 234 3.13 2.69 -11.76
N GLY A 235 2.54 3.61 -12.52
CA GLY A 235 2.65 3.67 -13.97
C GLY A 235 4.11 3.80 -14.44
N PHE A 236 4.89 4.69 -13.82
CA PHE A 236 6.32 4.86 -14.12
C PHE A 236 7.12 3.58 -13.82
N LEU A 237 6.89 2.95 -12.67
CA LEU A 237 7.55 1.68 -12.32
C LEU A 237 7.20 0.56 -13.30
N MET A 238 5.97 0.52 -13.81
CA MET A 238 5.55 -0.46 -14.82
C MET A 238 6.26 -0.23 -16.18
N ILE A 239 6.44 1.02 -16.60
CA ILE A 239 7.24 1.35 -17.80
C ILE A 239 8.69 0.90 -17.62
N LEU A 240 9.26 1.17 -16.44
CA LEU A 240 10.63 0.77 -16.10
C LEU A 240 10.79 -0.76 -16.15
N CYS A 241 9.82 -1.51 -15.62
CA CYS A 241 9.78 -2.97 -15.74
C CYS A 241 9.69 -3.42 -17.21
N GLY A 242 8.87 -2.75 -18.02
CA GLY A 242 8.74 -3.02 -19.45
C GLY A 242 10.04 -2.80 -20.23
N LEU A 243 10.72 -1.68 -19.98
CA LEU A 243 12.02 -1.36 -20.57
C LEU A 243 13.08 -2.37 -20.15
N SER A 244 13.12 -2.74 -18.87
CA SER A 244 14.08 -3.70 -18.33
C SER A 244 13.87 -5.10 -18.88
N SER A 245 12.61 -5.49 -19.12
CA SER A 245 12.26 -6.75 -19.77
C SER A 245 12.72 -6.79 -21.23
N CYS A 246 12.59 -5.67 -21.96
CA CYS A 246 13.13 -5.55 -23.31
C CYS A 246 14.65 -5.58 -23.32
N SER A 247 15.30 -4.89 -22.37
CA SER A 247 16.76 -4.83 -22.22
C SER A 247 17.36 -6.18 -21.82
N SER A 248 16.72 -6.93 -20.92
CA SER A 248 17.18 -8.26 -20.51
C SER A 248 17.10 -9.26 -21.66
N LEU A 249 16.02 -9.21 -22.45
CA LEU A 249 15.89 -10.00 -23.67
C LEU A 249 16.93 -9.60 -24.71
N PHE A 250 17.20 -8.30 -24.90
CA PHE A 250 18.26 -7.84 -25.79
C PHE A 250 19.64 -8.41 -25.37
N LEU A 251 19.97 -8.35 -24.08
CA LEU A 251 21.21 -8.93 -23.55
C LEU A 251 21.28 -10.43 -23.78
N LEU A 252 20.19 -11.17 -23.53
CA LEU A 252 20.10 -12.60 -23.83
C LEU A 252 20.36 -12.88 -25.31
N GLY A 253 19.74 -12.13 -26.22
CA GLY A 253 19.94 -12.31 -27.67
C GLY A 253 21.37 -12.01 -28.11
N THR A 254 22.04 -11.02 -27.49
CA THR A 254 23.46 -10.76 -27.75
C THR A 254 24.37 -11.86 -27.22
N PHE A 255 24.03 -12.44 -26.06
CA PHE A 255 24.76 -13.56 -25.47
C PHE A 255 24.61 -14.84 -26.30
N GLU A 256 23.38 -15.18 -26.71
CA GLU A 256 23.11 -16.30 -27.61
C GLU A 256 23.90 -16.13 -28.93
N SER A 257 23.87 -14.94 -29.52
CA SER A 257 24.62 -14.65 -30.76
C SER A 257 26.14 -14.77 -30.60
N PHE A 258 26.67 -14.48 -29.41
CA PHE A 258 28.09 -14.62 -29.08
C PHE A 258 28.48 -16.09 -28.85
N MET A 259 27.61 -16.88 -28.23
CA MET A 259 27.82 -18.32 -28.08
C MET A 259 27.74 -19.01 -29.45
N ASP A 260 26.77 -18.64 -30.29
CA ASP A 260 26.61 -19.17 -31.64
C ASP A 260 27.77 -18.80 -32.57
N SER A 261 28.49 -17.70 -32.34
CA SER A 261 29.66 -17.35 -33.14
C SER A 261 30.90 -18.17 -32.78
N ARG A 262 30.92 -18.79 -31.59
CA ARG A 262 31.97 -19.73 -31.17
C ARG A 262 31.75 -21.15 -31.69
N ASN A 263 30.52 -21.48 -32.06
CA ASN A 263 30.15 -22.78 -32.60
C ASN A 263 30.35 -22.81 -34.12
N SER A 264 30.84 -23.94 -34.65
CA SER A 264 31.02 -24.15 -36.09
C SER A 264 29.69 -24.33 -36.83
N PHE A 265 28.68 -24.87 -36.15
CA PHE A 265 27.34 -25.08 -36.69
C PHE A 265 26.33 -24.09 -36.10
N LYS A 266 25.62 -23.38 -36.98
CA LYS A 266 24.56 -22.43 -36.59
C LYS A 266 23.20 -23.07 -36.73
N VAL A 267 22.57 -23.39 -35.61
CA VAL A 267 21.21 -23.92 -35.58
C VAL A 267 20.22 -22.79 -35.86
N ALA A 268 19.54 -22.85 -37.01
CA ALA A 268 18.48 -21.91 -37.35
C ALA A 268 17.10 -22.53 -37.11
N LYS A 269 16.16 -21.74 -36.57
CA LYS A 269 14.76 -22.17 -36.44
C LYS A 269 14.11 -22.27 -37.82
N ILE A 270 13.54 -23.43 -38.13
CA ILE A 270 12.96 -23.77 -39.45
C ILE A 270 11.76 -22.86 -39.78
N PHE A 271 10.84 -22.68 -38.83
CA PHE A 271 9.65 -21.86 -39.02
C PHE A 271 9.86 -20.40 -38.60
N SER A 272 9.34 -19.49 -39.42
CA SER A 272 9.30 -18.06 -39.13
C SER A 272 8.18 -17.71 -38.13
N ALA A 273 8.26 -16.54 -37.50
CA ALA A 273 7.25 -16.08 -36.53
C ALA A 273 5.79 -16.09 -37.05
N PRO A 274 5.47 -15.60 -38.27
CA PRO A 274 4.08 -15.51 -38.73
C PRO A 274 3.43 -16.88 -39.02
N GLN A 275 4.23 -17.92 -39.21
CA GLN A 275 3.74 -19.27 -39.48
C GLN A 275 3.26 -20.00 -38.23
N LEU A 276 3.42 -19.39 -37.05
CA LEU A 276 3.08 -20.01 -35.78
C LEU A 276 1.99 -19.18 -35.11
N PRO A 277 0.79 -19.75 -34.91
CA PRO A 277 -0.23 -19.04 -34.17
C PRO A 277 0.25 -18.80 -32.74
N LEU A 278 0.00 -17.59 -32.21
CA LEU A 278 0.23 -17.32 -30.79
C LEU A 278 -0.77 -18.08 -29.92
N MET A 279 -2.00 -18.28 -30.44
CA MET A 279 -3.08 -18.95 -29.76
C MET A 279 -3.26 -20.37 -30.31
N TYR A 280 -3.03 -21.35 -29.45
CA TYR A 280 -3.40 -22.76 -29.61
C TYR A 280 -4.45 -23.13 -28.55
N PRO A 281 -5.16 -24.27 -28.69
CA PRO A 281 -6.11 -24.73 -27.68
C PRO A 281 -5.51 -24.78 -26.26
N ALA A 282 -4.26 -25.24 -26.15
CA ALA A 282 -3.54 -25.28 -24.87
C ALA A 282 -3.22 -23.88 -24.30
N THR A 283 -2.84 -22.91 -25.13
CA THR A 283 -2.58 -21.55 -24.63
C THR A 283 -3.87 -20.79 -24.34
N ALA A 284 -4.97 -21.12 -25.05
CA ALA A 284 -6.31 -20.60 -24.75
C ALA A 284 -6.78 -21.11 -23.37
N PHE A 285 -6.51 -22.38 -23.05
CA PHE A 285 -6.72 -22.91 -21.70
C PHE A 285 -5.85 -22.17 -20.67
N HIS A 286 -4.58 -21.88 -20.97
CA HIS A 286 -3.72 -21.13 -20.05
C HIS A 286 -4.15 -19.66 -19.86
N THR A 287 -4.69 -19.01 -20.90
CA THR A 287 -5.28 -17.67 -20.77
C THR A 287 -6.55 -17.70 -19.92
N LEU A 288 -7.34 -18.77 -20.01
CA LEU A 288 -8.51 -18.98 -19.14
C LEU A 288 -8.07 -19.26 -17.70
N LEU A 289 -7.00 -20.04 -17.50
CA LEU A 289 -6.38 -20.28 -16.20
C LEU A 289 -5.89 -18.98 -15.53
N CYS A 290 -5.52 -17.96 -16.31
CA CYS A 290 -5.16 -16.63 -15.82
C CYS A 290 -6.34 -15.87 -15.16
N LEU A 291 -7.59 -16.26 -15.43
CA LEU A 291 -8.75 -15.70 -14.73
C LEU A 291 -8.79 -16.13 -13.27
N ALA A 292 -8.35 -17.35 -12.94
CA ALA A 292 -8.37 -17.86 -11.57
C ALA A 292 -7.59 -16.97 -10.57
N PRO A 293 -6.30 -16.60 -10.80
CA PRO A 293 -5.58 -15.72 -9.89
C PRO A 293 -6.16 -14.31 -9.85
N LEU A 294 -6.74 -13.81 -10.94
CA LEU A 294 -7.43 -12.51 -10.94
C LEU A 294 -8.72 -12.55 -10.09
N LEU A 295 -9.49 -13.63 -10.19
CA LEU A 295 -10.66 -13.87 -9.34
C LEU A 295 -10.27 -14.04 -7.87
N VAL A 296 -9.17 -14.73 -7.59
CA VAL A 296 -8.64 -14.85 -6.21
C VAL A 296 -8.23 -13.48 -5.69
N LEU A 297 -7.51 -12.66 -6.46
CA LEU A 297 -7.15 -11.30 -6.06
C LEU A 297 -8.38 -10.41 -5.85
N LEU A 298 -9.38 -10.53 -6.72
CA LEU A 298 -10.65 -9.81 -6.61
C LEU A 298 -11.45 -10.27 -5.39
N PHE A 299 -11.52 -11.56 -5.12
CA PHE A 299 -12.16 -12.11 -3.94
C PHE A 299 -11.41 -11.68 -2.67
N CYS A 300 -10.08 -11.74 -2.65
CA CYS A 300 -9.27 -11.24 -1.55
C CYS A 300 -9.44 -9.73 -1.35
N PHE A 301 -9.57 -8.95 -2.42
CA PHE A 301 -9.84 -7.52 -2.33
C PHE A 301 -11.22 -7.25 -1.73
N ILE A 302 -12.28 -7.92 -2.23
CA ILE A 302 -13.64 -7.79 -1.70
C ILE A 302 -13.72 -8.29 -0.25
N PHE A 303 -13.03 -9.38 0.07
CA PHE A 303 -13.00 -9.93 1.40
C PHE A 303 -12.21 -9.01 2.34
N ALA A 304 -11.06 -8.48 1.93
CA ALA A 304 -10.30 -7.51 2.72
C ALA A 304 -11.08 -6.21 2.93
N SER A 305 -11.78 -5.73 1.89
CA SER A 305 -12.68 -4.58 2.05
C SER A 305 -13.83 -4.92 2.98
N ASN A 306 -14.43 -6.11 2.90
CA ASN A 306 -15.58 -6.46 3.72
C ASN A 306 -15.22 -6.87 5.17
N PHE A 307 -14.03 -7.43 5.42
CA PHE A 307 -13.54 -7.70 6.78
C PHE A 307 -13.14 -6.42 7.51
N SER A 308 -12.75 -5.38 6.78
CA SER A 308 -12.70 -4.01 7.32
C SER A 308 -14.10 -3.44 7.63
N PHE A 309 -15.19 -4.11 7.22
CA PHE A 309 -16.58 -3.64 7.31
C PHE A 309 -17.53 -4.58 8.08
N ALA A 310 -17.06 -5.71 8.62
CA ALA A 310 -17.87 -6.54 9.53
C ALA A 310 -18.06 -5.90 10.92
N SER A 311 -17.41 -4.76 11.17
CA SER A 311 -17.72 -3.84 12.27
C SER A 311 -18.60 -2.74 11.70
N GLY A 312 -19.91 -2.83 11.92
CA GLY A 312 -20.97 -2.09 11.23
C GLY A 312 -21.06 -0.56 11.39
N LYS A 313 -19.95 0.18 11.49
CA LYS A 313 -19.92 1.65 11.39
C LYS A 313 -18.56 2.10 10.84
N ASN A 314 -18.56 3.00 9.85
CA ASN A 314 -17.34 3.61 9.31
C ASN A 314 -16.65 4.44 10.40
N VAL A 315 -15.71 3.84 11.14
CA VAL A 315 -14.91 4.54 12.14
C VAL A 315 -14.04 5.58 11.43
N SER A 316 -14.25 6.84 11.76
CA SER A 316 -13.58 7.99 11.17
C SER A 316 -12.71 8.61 12.24
N LEU A 317 -11.44 8.23 12.18
CA LEU A 317 -10.45 8.61 13.19
C LEU A 317 -9.92 10.04 12.92
N PRO A 318 -9.65 10.82 13.97
CA PRO A 318 -9.10 12.16 13.87
C PRO A 318 -7.68 12.11 13.28
N VAL A 319 -7.46 12.85 12.20
CA VAL A 319 -6.16 13.05 11.55
C VAL A 319 -5.72 14.49 11.79
N PRO A 320 -4.43 14.75 12.10
CA PRO A 320 -3.93 16.11 12.15
C PRO A 320 -4.11 16.78 10.79
N VAL A 321 -4.90 17.86 10.74
CA VAL A 321 -5.14 18.63 9.52
C VAL A 321 -3.97 19.60 9.29
N GLU A 322 -3.42 19.62 8.08
CA GLU A 322 -2.54 20.69 7.62
C GLU A 322 -3.37 21.97 7.43
N THR A 323 -3.59 22.70 8.53
CA THR A 323 -3.89 24.14 8.60
C THR A 323 -4.76 24.70 7.46
N SER A 324 -6.11 24.66 7.57
CA SER A 324 -7.04 25.63 6.91
C SER A 324 -8.53 25.19 6.81
N SER A 325 -9.03 24.28 7.65
CA SER A 325 -10.48 23.95 7.64
C SER A 325 -11.19 24.41 8.91
N GLU A 326 -12.36 25.02 8.75
CA GLU A 326 -13.29 25.50 9.80
C GLU A 326 -13.79 24.38 10.74
N SER A 327 -13.51 23.11 10.44
CA SER A 327 -13.76 21.93 11.27
C SER A 327 -12.45 21.32 11.80
N SER A 328 -11.55 22.16 12.29
CA SER A 328 -10.26 21.72 12.80
C SER A 328 -10.34 21.27 14.25
N ILE A 329 -9.73 20.13 14.52
CA ILE A 329 -9.42 19.67 15.88
C ILE A 329 -8.48 20.72 16.52
N PRO A 330 -8.66 21.09 17.80
CA PRO A 330 -7.93 22.21 18.39
C PRO A 330 -6.41 21.96 18.35
N SER A 331 -5.67 22.97 17.89
CA SER A 331 -4.23 22.91 17.76
C SER A 331 -3.52 23.09 19.12
N LEU A 332 -2.20 22.85 19.11
CA LEU A 332 -1.36 23.14 20.28
C LEU A 332 -1.40 24.64 20.65
N LYS A 333 -1.54 25.53 19.65
CA LYS A 333 -1.70 26.97 19.89
C LYS A 333 -2.99 27.27 20.63
N ASP A 334 -4.09 26.60 20.27
CA ASP A 334 -5.38 26.75 20.94
C ASP A 334 -5.31 26.26 22.40
N PHE A 335 -4.57 25.17 22.65
CA PHE A 335 -4.28 24.72 24.01
C PHE A 335 -3.51 25.78 24.82
N TYR A 336 -2.41 26.32 24.28
CA TYR A 336 -1.64 27.35 24.99
C TYR A 336 -2.45 28.61 25.27
N CYS A 337 -3.24 29.07 24.31
CA CYS A 337 -4.13 30.22 24.48
C CYS A 337 -5.17 29.96 25.57
N TRP A 338 -5.79 28.78 25.56
CA TRP A 338 -6.75 28.38 26.60
C TRP A 338 -6.08 28.25 27.98
N ALA A 339 -4.97 27.53 28.09
CA ALA A 339 -4.26 27.30 29.34
C ALA A 339 -3.79 28.63 29.96
N TRP A 340 -3.23 29.51 29.14
CA TRP A 340 -2.83 30.84 29.58
C TRP A 340 -4.02 31.65 30.10
N ASN A 341 -5.16 31.63 29.40
CA ASN A 341 -6.35 32.35 29.86
C ASN A 341 -6.91 31.78 31.17
N VAL A 342 -6.82 30.46 31.39
CA VAL A 342 -7.27 29.82 32.64
C VAL A 342 -6.32 30.12 33.79
N GLU A 343 -5.01 29.96 33.60
CA GLU A 343 -4.02 30.21 34.64
C GLU A 343 -3.96 31.69 35.03
N SER A 344 -4.01 32.60 34.05
CA SER A 344 -3.89 34.04 34.29
C SER A 344 -5.18 34.71 34.77
N PHE A 345 -6.32 34.01 34.83
CA PHE A 345 -7.59 34.61 35.27
C PHE A 345 -7.53 35.03 36.75
N PRO A 346 -8.00 36.24 37.15
CA PRO A 346 -8.84 37.21 36.42
C PRO A 346 -8.05 38.29 35.67
N TYR A 347 -6.72 38.18 35.61
CA TYR A 347 -5.87 39.20 35.01
C TYR A 347 -6.01 39.22 33.49
N LYS A 348 -6.33 40.39 32.95
CA LYS A 348 -6.42 40.63 31.51
C LYS A 348 -5.11 41.23 31.02
N ASN A 349 -4.52 40.62 29.98
CA ASN A 349 -3.39 41.22 29.30
C ASN A 349 -3.83 42.53 28.61
N LEU A 350 -3.30 43.66 29.06
CA LEU A 350 -3.58 45.00 28.52
C LEU A 350 -2.99 45.20 27.10
N ASN A 351 -2.05 44.34 26.69
CA ASN A 351 -1.40 44.38 25.38
C ASN A 351 -2.09 43.49 24.32
N LYS A 352 -3.33 43.03 24.54
CA LYS A 352 -4.05 42.18 23.56
C LYS A 352 -4.24 42.84 22.18
N ASN A 353 -4.07 44.16 22.06
CA ASN A 353 -4.07 44.88 20.76
C ASN A 353 -2.70 44.97 20.07
N SER A 354 -1.61 44.45 20.68
CA SER A 354 -0.29 44.44 20.05
C SER A 354 0.11 43.01 19.65
N GLY A 355 -0.37 42.58 18.48
CA GLY A 355 0.44 41.82 17.53
C GLY A 355 0.70 40.33 17.75
N PHE A 356 0.09 39.63 18.71
CA PHE A 356 0.31 38.18 18.90
C PHE A 356 -0.62 37.25 18.10
N GLU A 357 -1.47 37.79 17.22
CA GLU A 357 -2.27 36.98 16.29
C GLU A 357 -1.48 36.45 15.08
N LYS A 358 -0.21 36.86 14.90
CA LYS A 358 0.62 36.49 13.73
C LYS A 358 1.90 35.71 14.03
N VAL A 359 1.85 34.77 14.97
CA VAL A 359 2.85 33.67 15.04
C VAL A 359 2.15 32.34 15.09
#